data_AF-A0A8E2I327-F1
#
_entry.id   AF-A0A8E2I327-F1
#
_cell.length_a   1.000
_cell.length_b   1.000
_cell.length_c   1.000
_cell.angle_alpha   90.00
_cell.angle_beta   90.00
_cell.angle_gamma   90.00
#
_symmetry.space_group_name_H-M   'P 1'
#
loop_
_entity.id
_entity.type
_entity.pdbx_description
1 polymer ?
#
loop_
_entity_poly.entity_id
_entity_poly.type
_entity_poly.pdbx_seq_one_letter_code
_entity_poly.pdbx_strand_id
1 'polypeptide(L)'
;MSARIDDIVVDFLDGDEKSLQTAPMISPIPDIIPPNETAYITESITLETVKDPAELKNTQINIESSKTDDEPMMLETDNIELSKGKHSDIQMPYLVTGTVTNPHSEKAENILISAALYNDKDELLGVLKRTLDISLDPNGSEKFELNYPELPDEISGKVSKVKVKAYNSSY
;
A
#
# COMPACT_ATOMS: atom_id res chain seq x y z
N MET A 1 18.29 11.23 -9.07
CA MET A 1 18.08 11.55 -7.65
C MET A 1 16.67 11.14 -7.30
N SER A 2 16.53 10.28 -6.30
CA SER A 2 15.26 9.71 -5.86
C SER A 2 14.53 10.69 -4.94
N ALA A 3 13.22 10.48 -4.77
CA ALA A 3 12.44 11.16 -3.74
C ALA A 3 12.16 10.18 -2.60
N ARG A 4 12.40 10.60 -1.36
CA ARG A 4 11.90 9.93 -0.16
C ARG A 4 10.60 10.61 0.26
N ILE A 5 9.56 9.83 0.49
CA ILE A 5 8.30 10.32 1.03
C ILE A 5 8.42 10.28 2.55
N ASP A 6 8.41 11.46 3.17
CA ASP A 6 8.67 11.62 4.60
C ASP A 6 7.36 11.54 5.41
N ASP A 7 6.31 12.21 4.93
CA ASP A 7 4.98 12.18 5.54
C ASP A 7 3.88 12.31 4.49
N ILE A 8 2.74 11.69 4.78
CA ILE A 8 1.51 11.85 4.03
C ILE A 8 0.41 12.11 5.04
N VAL A 9 -0.16 13.31 4.95
CA VAL A 9 -1.27 13.76 5.79
C VAL A 9 -2.49 13.93 4.90
N VAL A 10 -3.62 13.38 5.34
CA VAL A 10 -4.90 13.53 4.64
C VAL A 10 -5.90 14.25 5.51
N ASP A 11 -6.40 15.37 5.01
CA ASP A 11 -7.43 16.18 5.66
C ASP A 11 -8.78 15.93 5.00
N PHE A 12 -9.78 15.60 5.82
CA PHE A 12 -11.16 15.42 5.40
C PHE A 12 -11.96 16.66 5.80
N LEU A 13 -12.57 17.33 4.82
CA LEU A 13 -13.17 18.66 5.00
C LEU A 13 -14.68 18.66 4.69
N ASP A 14 -15.40 19.53 5.40
CA ASP A 14 -16.81 19.83 5.12
C ASP A 14 -16.98 20.87 4.00
N GLY A 15 -18.24 21.30 3.77
CA GLY A 15 -18.58 22.27 2.73
C GLY A 15 -18.06 23.69 2.97
N ASP A 16 -17.64 24.02 4.19
CA ASP A 16 -17.07 25.30 4.58
C ASP A 16 -15.52 25.22 4.71
N GLU A 17 -14.91 24.16 4.15
CA GLU A 17 -13.47 23.84 4.24
C GLU A 17 -12.96 23.61 5.67
N LYS A 18 -13.87 23.31 6.62
CA LYS A 18 -13.49 23.02 8.00
C LYS A 18 -13.09 21.55 8.12
N SER A 19 -12.01 21.28 8.86
CA SER A 19 -11.56 19.92 9.13
C SER A 19 -12.58 19.13 9.95
N LEU A 20 -13.03 18.02 9.38
CA LEU A 20 -13.83 16.97 10.02
C LEU A 20 -12.92 15.99 10.78
N GLN A 21 -11.82 15.59 10.15
CA GLN A 21 -10.78 14.73 10.70
C GLN A 21 -9.50 14.89 9.88
N THR A 22 -8.36 14.73 10.53
CA THR A 22 -7.07 14.57 9.86
C THR A 22 -6.59 13.16 10.12
N ALA A 23 -6.16 12.47 9.07
CA ALA A 23 -5.47 11.21 9.15
C ALA A 23 -3.96 11.45 9.19
N PRO A 24 -3.32 11.28 10.35
CA PRO A 24 -1.88 11.41 10.45
C PRO A 24 -1.18 10.14 9.93
N MET A 25 -0.01 10.31 9.31
CA MET A 25 1.03 9.28 9.14
C MET A 25 0.66 8.10 8.21
N ILE A 26 0.25 8.37 6.97
CA ILE A 26 0.11 7.30 5.97
C ILE A 26 1.50 6.89 5.49
N SER A 27 1.96 5.70 5.89
CA SER A 27 3.23 5.13 5.42
C SER A 27 3.09 4.56 4.00
N PRO A 28 3.83 5.09 3.01
CA PRO A 28 3.86 4.56 1.66
C PRO A 28 4.76 3.32 1.55
N ILE A 29 4.47 2.44 0.58
CA ILE A 29 5.33 1.30 0.25
C ILE A 29 5.53 1.26 -1.29
N PRO A 30 6.75 1.54 -1.80
CA PRO A 30 7.95 1.94 -1.07
C PRO A 30 7.88 3.43 -0.62
N ASP A 31 8.76 3.80 0.30
CA ASP A 31 9.00 5.17 0.76
C ASP A 31 10.01 5.92 -0.12
N ILE A 32 10.88 5.20 -0.85
CA ILE A 32 11.80 5.77 -1.83
C ILE A 32 11.28 5.52 -3.24
N ILE A 33 11.10 6.60 -4.01
CA ILE A 33 10.65 6.59 -5.41
C ILE A 33 11.83 6.97 -6.32
N PRO A 34 12.34 6.04 -7.15
CA PRO A 34 13.39 6.35 -8.12
C PRO A 34 12.96 7.35 -9.19
N PRO A 35 13.91 7.99 -9.91
CA PRO A 35 13.60 8.87 -11.03
C PRO A 35 12.74 8.17 -12.09
N ASN A 36 11.68 8.84 -12.56
CA ASN A 36 10.74 8.36 -13.58
C ASN A 36 9.90 7.13 -13.16
N GLU A 37 9.92 6.73 -11.89
CA GLU A 37 9.02 5.71 -11.36
C GLU A 37 7.72 6.34 -10.87
N THR A 38 6.63 5.57 -10.94
CA THR A 38 5.33 5.94 -10.37
C THR A 38 4.99 4.95 -9.27
N ALA A 39 4.77 5.47 -8.06
CA ALA A 39 4.25 4.71 -6.95
C ALA A 39 2.75 4.99 -6.77
N TYR A 40 2.01 3.97 -6.37
CA TYR A 40 0.59 4.08 -6.03
C TYR A 40 0.39 3.71 -4.57
N ILE A 41 -0.39 4.51 -3.87
CA ILE A 41 -0.70 4.32 -2.46
C ILE A 41 -2.22 4.27 -2.37
N THR A 42 -2.71 3.29 -1.61
CA THR A 42 -4.11 3.22 -1.20
C THR A 42 -4.12 3.14 0.31
N GLU A 43 -5.07 3.83 0.92
CA GLU A 43 -5.36 3.77 2.35
C GLU A 43 -6.87 3.86 2.54
N SER A 44 -7.38 3.22 3.59
CA SER A 44 -8.78 3.34 4.01
C SER A 44 -8.81 3.79 5.46
N ILE A 45 -9.66 4.76 5.77
CA ILE A 45 -9.73 5.39 7.08
C ILE A 45 -11.19 5.61 7.45
N THR A 46 -11.54 5.21 8.66
CA THR A 46 -12.86 5.49 9.24
C THR A 46 -12.88 6.89 9.84
N LEU A 47 -13.85 7.69 9.43
CA LEU A 47 -14.12 9.00 10.02
C LEU A 47 -15.00 8.84 11.26
N GLU A 48 -14.40 8.55 12.41
CA GLU A 48 -15.13 8.18 13.64
C GLU A 48 -16.03 9.30 14.19
N THR A 49 -15.67 10.57 13.90
CA THR A 49 -16.38 11.76 14.40
C THR A 49 -17.52 12.20 13.48
N VAL A 50 -17.57 11.68 12.24
CA VAL A 50 -18.55 12.05 11.21
C VAL A 50 -19.69 11.05 11.23
N LYS A 51 -20.93 11.53 11.44
CA LYS A 51 -22.12 10.66 11.55
C LYS A 51 -22.91 10.56 10.26
N ASP A 52 -22.93 11.63 9.47
CA ASP A 52 -23.54 11.64 8.15
C ASP A 52 -22.44 11.70 7.09
N PRO A 53 -22.26 10.68 6.24
CA PRO A 53 -21.30 10.70 5.14
C PRO A 53 -21.46 11.89 4.21
N ALA A 54 -22.65 12.50 4.12
CA ALA A 54 -22.89 13.68 3.32
C ALA A 54 -22.16 14.94 3.85
N GLU A 55 -21.66 14.93 5.09
CA GLU A 55 -20.83 16.02 5.63
C GLU A 55 -19.48 16.11 4.93
N LEU A 56 -18.90 14.99 4.50
CA LEU A 56 -17.65 14.98 3.75
C LEU A 56 -17.86 15.59 2.36
N LYS A 57 -17.22 16.72 2.10
CA LYS A 57 -17.29 17.41 0.80
C LYS A 57 -15.97 17.41 0.05
N ASN A 58 -14.85 17.38 0.74
CA ASN A 58 -13.54 17.44 0.12
C ASN A 58 -12.49 16.63 0.89
N THR A 59 -11.44 16.21 0.18
CA THR A 59 -10.28 15.54 0.73
C THR A 59 -9.02 16.20 0.19
N GLN A 60 -8.17 16.69 1.09
CA GLN A 60 -6.88 17.28 0.74
C GLN A 60 -5.76 16.33 1.16
N ILE A 61 -4.83 16.08 0.25
CA ILE A 61 -3.66 15.23 0.49
C ILE A 61 -2.43 16.12 0.46
N ASN A 62 -1.70 16.14 1.57
CA ASN A 62 -0.42 16.84 1.70
C ASN A 62 0.68 15.79 1.79
N ILE A 63 1.65 15.85 0.87
CA ILE A 63 2.78 14.92 0.80
C ILE A 63 4.06 15.72 1.04
N GLU A 64 4.77 15.37 2.10
CA GLU A 64 6.12 15.88 2.35
C GLU A 64 7.13 14.91 1.77
N SER A 65 8.12 15.45 1.06
CA SER A 65 9.16 14.63 0.44
C SER A 65 10.51 15.33 0.46
N SER A 66 11.55 14.55 0.65
CA SER A 66 12.93 14.97 0.61
C SER A 66 13.67 14.30 -0.55
N LYS A 67 14.77 14.93 -0.98
CA LYS A 67 15.65 14.32 -1.97
C LYS A 67 16.57 13.32 -1.27
N THR A 68 16.77 12.16 -1.87
CA THR A 68 17.74 11.18 -1.39
C THR A 68 18.53 10.54 -2.54
N ASP A 69 19.73 10.07 -2.21
CA ASP A 69 20.57 9.21 -3.05
C ASP A 69 20.42 7.73 -2.68
N ASP A 70 19.58 7.41 -1.68
CA ASP A 70 19.29 6.03 -1.31
C ASP A 70 18.50 5.31 -2.41
N GLU A 71 18.73 4.01 -2.48
CA GLU A 71 17.99 3.09 -3.33
C GLU A 71 17.22 2.09 -2.47
N PRO A 72 15.95 1.77 -2.80
CA PRO A 72 15.21 0.77 -2.07
C PRO A 72 15.81 -0.61 -2.32
N MET A 73 16.14 -1.35 -1.26
CA MET A 73 16.57 -2.74 -1.37
C MET A 73 15.37 -3.62 -1.72
N MET A 74 15.20 -3.88 -3.03
CA MET A 74 14.11 -4.69 -3.56
C MET A 74 14.31 -6.17 -3.25
N LEU A 75 13.22 -6.85 -2.89
CA LEU A 75 13.18 -8.29 -2.66
C LEU A 75 12.45 -8.97 -3.80
N GLU A 76 12.72 -10.26 -3.99
CA GLU A 76 12.06 -11.06 -5.03
C GLU A 76 10.72 -11.57 -4.52
N THR A 77 9.71 -11.63 -5.40
CA THR A 77 8.39 -12.16 -5.07
C THR A 77 7.94 -13.17 -6.11
N ASP A 78 7.54 -14.36 -5.65
CA ASP A 78 7.16 -15.50 -6.50
C ASP A 78 5.86 -16.16 -6.01
N ASN A 79 5.33 -17.07 -6.83
CA ASN A 79 4.12 -17.85 -6.53
C ASN A 79 2.91 -16.97 -6.16
N ILE A 80 2.75 -15.86 -6.89
CA ILE A 80 1.68 -14.89 -6.65
C ILE A 80 0.33 -15.50 -7.04
N GLU A 81 -0.59 -15.54 -6.06
CA GLU A 81 -1.95 -16.00 -6.25
C GLU A 81 -2.94 -14.91 -5.82
N LEU A 82 -3.95 -14.67 -6.67
CA LEU A 82 -5.10 -13.83 -6.35
C LEU A 82 -6.29 -14.74 -6.06
N SER A 83 -6.93 -14.52 -4.92
CA SER A 83 -8.16 -15.21 -4.53
C SER A 83 -9.18 -14.22 -3.94
N LYS A 84 -10.41 -14.71 -3.73
CA LYS A 84 -11.43 -13.92 -3.01
C LYS A 84 -10.99 -13.74 -1.56
N GLY A 85 -11.25 -12.56 -1.01
CA GLY A 85 -11.02 -12.33 0.42
C GLY A 85 -11.90 -13.23 1.30
N LYS A 86 -11.40 -13.47 2.52
CA LYS A 86 -11.96 -14.45 3.46
C LYS A 86 -13.12 -13.92 4.31
N HIS A 87 -13.39 -12.61 4.30
CA HIS A 87 -14.38 -11.97 5.16
C HIS A 87 -15.49 -11.36 4.30
N SER A 88 -16.66 -11.97 4.27
CA SER A 88 -17.86 -11.44 3.60
C SER A 88 -18.44 -10.20 4.27
N ASP A 89 -17.99 -9.91 5.50
CA ASP A 89 -18.60 -8.93 6.40
C ASP A 89 -17.77 -7.64 6.49
N ILE A 90 -16.56 -7.65 5.92
CA ILE A 90 -15.59 -6.55 5.89
C ILE A 90 -15.22 -6.35 4.42
N GLN A 91 -15.08 -5.10 3.95
CA GLN A 91 -14.80 -4.75 2.56
C GLN A 91 -13.37 -5.17 2.14
N MET A 92 -13.14 -6.47 2.07
CA MET A 92 -11.89 -7.11 1.68
C MET A 92 -12.20 -8.07 0.53
N PRO A 93 -12.50 -7.57 -0.68
CA PRO A 93 -12.91 -8.42 -1.80
C PRO A 93 -11.79 -9.34 -2.30
N TYR A 94 -10.52 -9.02 -1.99
CA TYR A 94 -9.35 -9.70 -2.54
C TYR A 94 -8.37 -10.16 -1.48
N LEU A 95 -7.73 -11.28 -1.77
CA LEU A 95 -6.60 -11.84 -1.05
C LEU A 95 -5.47 -12.10 -2.03
N VAL A 96 -4.31 -11.50 -1.80
CA VAL A 96 -3.09 -11.77 -2.56
C VAL A 96 -2.11 -12.52 -1.67
N THR A 97 -1.69 -13.70 -2.10
CA THR A 97 -0.67 -14.50 -1.42
C THR A 97 0.55 -14.70 -2.31
N GLY A 98 1.69 -14.97 -1.70
CA GLY A 98 2.89 -15.34 -2.42
C GLY A 98 4.04 -15.67 -1.48
N THR A 99 5.24 -15.76 -2.05
CA THR A 99 6.50 -15.90 -1.33
C THR A 99 7.34 -14.66 -1.59
N VAL A 100 8.00 -14.15 -0.56
CA VAL A 100 9.05 -13.13 -0.67
C VAL A 100 10.40 -13.76 -0.33
N THR A 101 11.44 -13.44 -1.10
CA THR A 101 12.78 -13.96 -0.95
C THR A 101 13.78 -12.81 -0.91
N ASN A 102 14.79 -12.91 -0.04
CA ASN A 102 15.90 -11.98 -0.01
C ASN A 102 17.02 -12.45 -0.97
N PRO A 103 17.20 -11.82 -2.15
CA PRO A 103 18.25 -12.23 -3.09
C PRO A 103 19.64 -11.67 -2.73
N HIS A 104 19.72 -10.82 -1.72
CA HIS A 104 20.94 -10.08 -1.39
C HIS A 104 21.83 -10.83 -0.39
N SER A 105 23.09 -10.41 -0.31
CA SER A 105 24.05 -10.92 0.68
C SER A 105 23.88 -10.33 2.07
N GLU A 106 23.07 -9.29 2.21
CA GLU A 106 22.77 -8.61 3.46
C GLU A 106 21.42 -9.08 4.00
N LYS A 107 21.25 -9.02 5.33
CA LYS A 107 20.00 -9.36 5.99
C LYS A 107 18.94 -8.30 5.70
N ALA A 108 17.73 -8.72 5.35
CA ALA A 108 16.56 -7.84 5.24
C ALA A 108 15.71 -7.91 6.52
N GLU A 109 15.17 -6.77 6.95
CA GLU A 109 14.37 -6.57 8.15
C GLU A 109 13.12 -5.76 7.82
N ASN A 110 12.00 -6.03 8.51
CA ASN A 110 10.73 -5.32 8.35
C ASN A 110 10.28 -5.28 6.88
N ILE A 111 9.88 -6.43 6.35
CA ILE A 111 9.62 -6.59 4.93
C ILE A 111 8.36 -5.84 4.52
N LEU A 112 8.50 -4.84 3.65
CA LEU A 112 7.41 -4.03 3.11
C LEU A 112 6.93 -4.66 1.80
N ILE A 113 5.64 -5.00 1.70
CA ILE A 113 5.08 -5.64 0.51
C ILE A 113 3.87 -4.84 0.02
N SER A 114 3.80 -4.60 -1.29
CA SER A 114 2.63 -4.01 -1.95
C SER A 114 2.21 -4.79 -3.18
N ALA A 115 0.90 -4.87 -3.42
CA ALA A 115 0.27 -5.53 -4.55
C ALA A 115 -0.69 -4.58 -5.24
N ALA A 116 -0.34 -4.16 -6.46
CA ALA A 116 -1.22 -3.36 -7.30
C ALA A 116 -2.18 -4.27 -8.07
N LEU A 117 -3.48 -3.98 -7.95
CA LEU A 117 -4.58 -4.74 -8.55
C LEU A 117 -5.07 -4.04 -9.82
N TYR A 118 -5.14 -4.76 -10.93
CA TYR A 118 -5.53 -4.22 -12.23
C TYR A 118 -6.70 -5.00 -12.83
N ASN A 119 -7.52 -4.32 -13.63
CA ASN A 119 -8.49 -4.97 -14.50
C ASN A 119 -7.85 -5.48 -15.81
N ASP A 120 -8.70 -6.01 -16.70
CA ASP A 120 -8.31 -6.60 -17.98
C ASP A 120 -7.78 -5.58 -19.00
N LYS A 121 -8.01 -4.29 -18.73
CA LYS A 121 -7.53 -3.15 -19.52
C LYS A 121 -6.27 -2.50 -18.95
N ASP A 122 -5.62 -3.15 -17.97
CA ASP A 122 -4.47 -2.61 -17.23
C ASP A 122 -4.79 -1.29 -16.47
N GLU A 123 -6.07 -1.03 -16.14
CA GLU A 123 -6.45 0.09 -15.26
C GLU A 123 -6.26 -0.33 -13.80
N LEU A 124 -5.60 0.53 -13.00
CA LEU A 124 -5.39 0.30 -11.57
C LEU A 124 -6.71 0.42 -10.81
N LEU A 125 -7.06 -0.61 -10.04
CA LEU A 125 -8.27 -0.67 -9.21
C LEU A 125 -7.99 -0.45 -7.72
N GLY A 126 -6.77 -0.70 -7.26
CA GLY A 126 -6.38 -0.50 -5.87
C GLY A 126 -5.00 -1.09 -5.57
N VAL A 127 -4.48 -0.79 -4.40
CA VAL A 127 -3.22 -1.34 -3.88
C VAL A 127 -3.47 -1.99 -2.53
N LEU A 128 -3.05 -3.25 -2.37
CA LEU A 128 -2.96 -3.90 -1.08
C LEU A 128 -1.53 -3.77 -0.56
N LYS A 129 -1.34 -3.66 0.75
CA LYS A 129 -0.02 -3.53 1.36
C LYS A 129 0.04 -4.16 2.74
N ARG A 130 1.25 -4.52 3.16
CA ARG A 130 1.55 -5.02 4.50
C ARG A 130 3.03 -4.86 4.83
N THR A 131 3.30 -4.67 6.11
CA THR A 131 4.63 -4.86 6.70
C THR A 131 4.67 -6.21 7.41
N LEU A 132 5.67 -7.03 7.10
CA LEU A 132 5.99 -8.24 7.84
C LEU A 132 7.10 -7.92 8.85
N ASP A 133 6.78 -7.97 10.13
CA ASP A 133 7.73 -7.84 11.23
C ASP A 133 8.55 -9.13 11.39
N ILE A 134 9.42 -9.36 10.41
CA ILE A 134 10.32 -10.51 10.29
C ILE A 134 11.67 -10.06 9.77
N SER A 135 12.62 -10.98 9.79
CA SER A 135 13.88 -10.85 9.10
C SER A 135 14.10 -11.99 8.11
N LEU A 136 14.74 -11.68 6.98
CA LEU A 136 15.18 -12.66 6.00
C LEU A 136 16.71 -12.60 5.87
N ASP A 137 17.38 -13.67 6.29
CA ASP A 137 18.79 -13.89 5.96
C ASP A 137 18.98 -13.98 4.43
N PRO A 138 20.23 -13.90 3.91
CA PRO A 138 20.51 -14.11 2.49
C PRO A 138 19.91 -15.40 1.94
N ASN A 139 19.15 -15.31 0.85
CA ASN A 139 18.34 -16.37 0.24
C ASN A 139 17.19 -16.91 1.12
N GLY A 140 16.95 -16.31 2.28
CA GLY A 140 15.82 -16.60 3.15
C GLY A 140 14.50 -16.22 2.46
N SER A 141 13.46 -17.01 2.71
CA SER A 141 12.14 -16.83 2.09
C SER A 141 11.02 -17.00 3.11
N GLU A 142 9.93 -16.25 2.93
CA GLU A 142 8.73 -16.33 3.78
C GLU A 142 7.46 -16.18 2.93
N LYS A 143 6.35 -16.77 3.39
CA LYS A 143 5.05 -16.59 2.75
C LYS A 143 4.38 -15.33 3.24
N PHE A 144 3.62 -14.67 2.36
CA PHE A 144 2.84 -13.49 2.71
C PHE A 144 1.39 -13.61 2.29
N GLU A 145 0.55 -12.81 2.94
CA GLU A 145 -0.86 -12.62 2.64
C GLU A 145 -1.22 -11.13 2.80
N LEU A 146 -1.83 -10.56 1.75
CA LEU A 146 -2.28 -9.16 1.66
C LEU A 146 -3.79 -9.12 1.41
N ASN A 147 -4.49 -8.35 2.22
CA ASN A 147 -5.94 -8.10 2.14
C ASN A 147 -6.34 -6.71 2.70
N TYR A 148 -5.35 -5.86 2.95
CA TYR A 148 -5.50 -4.51 3.51
C TYR A 148 -4.80 -3.48 2.59
N PRO A 149 -5.24 -2.22 2.50
CA PRO A 149 -6.45 -1.63 3.12
C PRO A 149 -7.74 -2.26 2.61
N GLU A 150 -8.84 -1.96 3.32
CA GLU A 150 -10.17 -2.23 2.80
C GLU A 150 -10.36 -1.55 1.44
N LEU A 151 -10.97 -2.28 0.51
CA LEU A 151 -11.21 -1.80 -0.85
C LEU A 151 -12.71 -1.80 -1.14
N PRO A 152 -13.21 -0.80 -1.89
CA PRO A 152 -14.63 -0.65 -2.19
C PRO A 152 -15.24 -1.90 -2.83
N ASP A 153 -16.44 -2.29 -2.42
CA ASP A 153 -17.14 -3.46 -2.98
C ASP A 153 -17.37 -3.33 -4.49
N GLU A 154 -17.42 -2.10 -5.03
CA GLU A 154 -17.56 -1.82 -6.45
C GLU A 154 -16.45 -2.44 -7.29
N ILE A 155 -15.26 -2.69 -6.73
CA ILE A 155 -14.16 -3.33 -7.48
C ILE A 155 -14.23 -4.86 -7.43
N SER A 156 -15.15 -5.47 -6.67
CA SER A 156 -15.27 -6.91 -6.52
C SER A 156 -15.53 -7.62 -7.86
N GLY A 157 -14.77 -8.69 -8.12
CA GLY A 157 -14.81 -9.45 -9.38
C GLY A 157 -14.23 -8.74 -10.61
N LYS A 158 -13.68 -7.53 -10.49
CA LYS A 158 -13.10 -6.75 -11.61
C LYS A 158 -11.59 -6.89 -11.76
N VAL A 159 -10.88 -7.39 -10.75
CA VAL A 159 -9.42 -7.58 -10.81
C VAL A 159 -9.11 -8.84 -11.59
N SER A 160 -8.27 -8.72 -12.62
CA SER A 160 -7.79 -9.83 -13.44
C SER A 160 -6.28 -10.01 -13.37
N LYS A 161 -5.55 -9.03 -12.84
CA LYS A 161 -4.08 -9.03 -12.81
C LYS A 161 -3.56 -8.38 -11.53
N VAL A 162 -2.47 -8.92 -11.01
CA VAL A 162 -1.78 -8.39 -9.82
C VAL A 162 -0.30 -8.22 -10.14
N LYS A 163 0.29 -7.13 -9.67
CA LYS A 163 1.75 -6.93 -9.66
C LYS A 163 2.18 -6.72 -8.22
N VAL A 164 3.06 -7.58 -7.72
CA VAL A 164 3.60 -7.48 -6.36
C VAL A 164 5.01 -6.95 -6.42
N LYS A 165 5.36 -6.08 -5.46
CA LYS A 165 6.74 -5.69 -5.17
C LYS A 165 6.97 -5.79 -3.67
N ALA A 166 8.19 -6.14 -3.29
CA ALA A 166 8.60 -6.21 -1.90
C ALA A 166 9.94 -5.49 -1.71
N TYR A 167 10.12 -4.93 -0.52
CA TYR A 167 11.26 -4.09 -0.17
C TYR A 167 11.69 -4.39 1.27
N ASN A 168 12.98 -4.26 1.52
CA ASN A 168 13.49 -4.07 2.87
C ASN A 168 13.06 -2.70 3.40
N SER A 169 12.78 -2.59 4.69
CA SER A 169 12.58 -1.30 5.33
C SER A 169 13.87 -0.47 5.32
N SER A 170 13.75 0.83 5.07
CA SER A 170 14.85 1.81 5.06
C SER A 170 15.14 2.43 6.45
N TYR A 171 14.34 2.11 7.47
CA TYR A 171 14.45 2.66 8.84
C TYR A 171 15.60 2.10 9.67
#